data_AF-A0A1J3DPI9-F1
#
_entry.id   AF-A0A1J3DPI9-F1
#
_cell.length_a   1.000
_cell.length_b   1.000
_cell.length_c   1.000
_cell.angle_alpha   90.00
_cell.angle_beta   90.00
_cell.angle_gamma   90.00
#
_symmetry.space_group_name_H-M   'P 1'
#
loop_
_entity.id
_entity.type
_entity.pdbx_description
1 polymer ?
#
loop_
_entity_poly.entity_id
_entity_poly.type
_entity_poly.pdbx_seq_one_letter_code
_entity_poly.pdbx_strand_id
1 'polypeptide(L)'
;YVLWKEFMTVDPKAPKWFNRDRFVLSAGHGSMLNYSLLHLMGYESVGIEDLKQFRQWGSKCPGHPENFLTEGVEVTTGPLGQGIA
;
A
#
# COMPACT_ATOMS: atom_id res chain seq x y z
N TYR A 1 12.12 -2.12 3.59
CA TYR A 1 12.62 -1.75 4.93
C TYR A 1 13.30 -0.39 4.89
N VAL A 2 14.51 -0.27 4.31
CA VAL A 2 15.31 0.99 4.29
C VAL A 2 14.50 2.21 3.85
N LEU A 3 13.92 2.19 2.64
CA LEU A 3 13.13 3.32 2.10
C LEU A 3 12.06 3.82 3.09
N TRP A 4 11.20 2.91 3.57
CA TRP A 4 10.06 3.25 4.43
C TRP A 4 10.45 3.64 5.85
N LYS A 5 11.49 3.03 6.42
CA LYS A 5 11.90 3.28 7.82
C LYS A 5 12.84 4.48 7.94
N GLU A 6 13.72 4.69 6.97
CA GLU A 6 14.86 5.60 7.11
C GLU A 6 14.71 6.88 6.29
N PHE A 7 13.89 6.90 5.23
CA PHE A 7 13.86 8.02 4.28
C PHE A 7 12.48 8.62 4.05
N MET A 8 11.42 7.81 3.99
CA MET A 8 10.09 8.32 3.67
C MET A 8 9.52 9.22 4.76
N THR A 9 9.05 10.39 4.36
CA THR A 9 8.29 11.32 5.18
C THR A 9 6.80 11.00 5.05
N VAL A 10 6.26 10.23 5.98
CA VAL A 10 4.84 9.80 5.98
C VAL A 10 4.24 9.85 7.38
N ASP A 11 2.92 9.98 7.44
CA ASP A 11 2.15 9.80 8.68
C ASP A 11 1.08 8.71 8.46
N PRO A 12 1.26 7.52 9.03
CA PRO A 12 0.29 6.41 8.96
C PRO A 12 -1.11 6.76 9.48
N LYS A 13 -1.22 7.75 10.39
CA LYS A 13 -2.50 8.25 10.93
C LYS A 13 -3.11 9.37 10.09
N ALA A 14 -2.34 9.93 9.15
CA ALA A 14 -2.81 10.91 8.18
C ALA A 14 -2.41 10.50 6.74
N PRO A 15 -2.94 9.39 6.18
CA PRO A 15 -2.63 8.92 4.82
C PRO A 15 -2.94 9.93 3.70
N LYS A 16 -3.74 10.96 4.01
CA LYS A 16 -4.11 12.05 3.09
C LYS A 16 -3.34 13.35 3.33
N TRP A 17 -2.34 13.35 4.22
CA TRP A 17 -1.49 14.51 4.45
C TRP A 17 -0.86 14.98 3.13
N PHE A 18 -1.12 16.23 2.77
CA PHE A 18 -0.76 16.78 1.46
C PHE A 18 0.72 16.61 1.11
N ASN A 19 1.62 16.95 2.04
CA ASN A 19 3.07 17.05 1.80
C ASN A 19 3.88 15.80 2.19
N ARG A 20 3.23 14.64 2.36
CA ARG A 20 3.95 13.38 2.58
C ARG A 20 4.66 12.93 1.30
N ASP A 21 5.63 12.04 1.40
CA ASP A 21 6.20 11.35 0.25
C ASP A 21 5.18 10.38 -0.37
N ARG A 22 5.31 10.10 -1.67
CA ARG A 22 4.47 9.15 -2.40
C ARG A 22 5.28 7.89 -2.69
N PHE A 23 4.66 6.72 -2.50
CA PHE A 23 5.24 5.44 -2.87
C PHE A 23 4.33 4.73 -3.87
N VAL A 24 4.88 4.37 -5.02
CA VAL A 24 4.15 3.64 -6.07
C VAL A 24 4.85 2.31 -6.32
N LEU A 25 4.13 1.21 -6.11
CA LEU A 25 4.62 -0.13 -6.44
C LEU A 25 4.26 -0.47 -7.89
N SER A 26 5.09 -0.03 -8.85
CA SER A 26 4.83 -0.27 -10.28
C SER A 26 4.74 -1.76 -10.65
N ALA A 27 5.56 -2.60 -10.01
CA ALA A 27 5.46 -4.06 -10.07
C ALA A 27 4.32 -4.59 -9.17
N GLY A 28 3.08 -4.23 -9.47
CA GLY A 28 1.92 -4.44 -8.60
C GLY A 28 1.64 -5.90 -8.22
N HIS A 29 2.17 -6.88 -8.95
CA HIS A 29 2.03 -8.30 -8.58
C HIS A 29 2.69 -8.62 -7.23
N GLY A 30 3.67 -7.81 -6.80
CA GLY A 30 4.33 -7.88 -5.49
C GLY A 30 3.54 -7.20 -4.36
N SER A 31 2.21 -7.10 -4.46
CA SER A 31 1.32 -6.32 -3.57
C SER A 31 1.52 -6.59 -2.07
N MET A 32 1.84 -7.82 -1.67
CA MET A 32 2.14 -8.16 -0.28
C MET A 32 3.33 -7.38 0.32
N LEU A 33 4.29 -6.93 -0.49
CA LEU A 33 5.34 -6.03 -0.02
C LEU A 33 4.73 -4.72 0.49
N ASN A 34 3.83 -4.12 -0.30
CA ASN A 34 3.19 -2.86 0.06
C ASN A 34 2.29 -3.05 1.28
N TYR A 35 1.42 -4.06 1.29
CA TYR A 35 0.53 -4.31 2.42
C TYR A 35 1.27 -4.64 3.72
N SER A 36 2.37 -5.39 3.66
CA SER A 36 3.17 -5.67 4.84
C SER A 36 3.81 -4.39 5.40
N LEU A 37 4.25 -3.48 4.53
CA LEU A 37 4.80 -2.19 4.95
C LEU A 37 3.71 -1.30 5.56
N LEU A 38 2.54 -1.19 4.93
CA LEU A 38 1.40 -0.46 5.50
C LEU A 38 1.02 -0.99 6.90
N HIS A 39 0.93 -2.30 7.06
CA HIS A 39 0.66 -2.94 8.35
C HIS A 39 1.73 -2.62 9.40
N LEU A 40 3.00 -2.84 9.07
CA LEU A 40 4.11 -2.63 9.99
C LEU A 40 4.33 -1.16 10.36
N MET A 41 3.98 -0.23 9.46
CA MET A 41 4.03 1.20 9.73
C MET A 41 2.81 1.69 10.53
N GLY A 42 1.78 0.86 10.72
CA GLY A 42 0.62 1.19 11.55
C GLY A 42 -0.48 1.95 10.81
N TYR A 43 -0.63 1.74 9.49
CA TYR A 43 -1.81 2.21 8.77
C TYR A 43 -3.05 1.43 9.22
N GLU A 44 -4.11 2.13 9.64
CA GLU A 44 -5.36 1.50 10.08
C GLU A 44 -6.08 0.72 8.96
N SER A 45 -5.75 1.02 7.71
CA SER A 45 -6.31 0.36 6.53
C SER A 45 -5.89 -1.10 6.37
N VAL A 46 -4.79 -1.52 6.99
CA VAL A 46 -4.23 -2.88 6.87
C VAL A 46 -3.88 -3.45 8.24
N GLY A 47 -4.84 -4.13 8.85
CA GLY A 47 -4.63 -4.94 10.05
C GLY A 47 -4.08 -6.34 9.75
N ILE A 48 -3.73 -7.08 10.81
CA ILE A 48 -3.25 -8.47 10.66
C ILE A 48 -4.33 -9.39 10.05
N GLU A 49 -5.60 -9.15 10.33
CA GLU A 49 -6.71 -9.93 9.75
C GLU A 49 -6.89 -9.62 8.25
N ASP A 50 -6.67 -8.36 7.82
CA ASP A 50 -6.70 -8.00 6.41
C ASP A 50 -5.59 -8.72 5.62
N LEU A 51 -4.40 -8.86 6.20
CA LEU A 51 -3.30 -9.62 5.60
C LEU A 51 -3.64 -11.11 5.46
N LYS A 52 -4.30 -11.70 6.47
CA LYS A 52 -4.78 -13.10 6.40
C LYS A 52 -5.85 -13.29 5.33
N GLN A 53 -6.59 -12.24 4.99
CA GLN A 53 -7.59 -12.22 3.91
C GLN A 53 -7.01 -11.81 2.55
N PHE A 54 -5.70 -11.92 2.33
CA PHE A 54 -5.10 -11.59 1.04
C PHE A 54 -5.77 -12.34 -0.12
N ARG A 55 -6.16 -11.58 -1.17
CA ARG A 55 -6.87 -12.06 -2.37
C ARG A 55 -8.25 -12.68 -2.12
N GLN A 56 -8.79 -12.57 -0.92
CA GLN A 56 -10.13 -13.07 -0.61
C GLN A 56 -11.20 -12.04 -1.00
N TRP A 57 -12.43 -12.52 -1.18
CA TRP A 57 -13.57 -11.71 -1.55
C TRP A 57 -13.80 -10.55 -0.56
N GLY A 58 -13.93 -9.33 -1.08
CA GLY A 58 -14.20 -8.13 -0.26
C GLY A 58 -13.05 -7.68 0.65
N SER A 59 -11.87 -8.30 0.52
CA SER A 59 -10.69 -7.96 1.31
C SER A 59 -10.11 -6.59 0.96
N LYS A 60 -9.53 -5.91 1.95
CA LYS A 60 -8.70 -4.71 1.76
C LYS A 60 -7.30 -5.01 1.23
N CYS A 61 -6.95 -6.27 1.03
CA CYS A 61 -5.68 -6.73 0.46
C CYS A 61 -5.93 -7.47 -0.88
N PRO A 62 -6.36 -6.77 -1.94
CA PRO A 62 -6.58 -7.37 -3.26
C PRO A 62 -5.29 -7.86 -3.90
N GLY A 63 -5.40 -8.65 -4.97
CA GLY A 63 -4.25 -9.30 -5.61
C GLY A 63 -3.19 -8.35 -6.17
N HIS A 64 -3.62 -7.16 -6.59
CA HIS A 64 -2.78 -6.03 -6.96
C HIS A 64 -3.22 -4.79 -6.15
N PRO A 65 -2.36 -3.78 -5.92
CA PRO A 65 -2.73 -2.59 -5.15
C PRO A 65 -3.83 -1.81 -5.87
N GLU A 66 -4.89 -1.46 -5.14
CA GLU A 66 -6.04 -0.70 -5.64
C GLU A 66 -6.31 0.50 -4.72
N ASN A 67 -6.15 1.72 -5.24
CA ASN A 67 -6.24 2.94 -4.41
C ASN A 67 -7.65 3.24 -3.89
N PHE A 68 -8.67 2.71 -4.56
CA PHE A 68 -10.08 2.86 -4.20
C PHE A 68 -10.52 1.85 -3.13
N LEU A 69 -9.70 0.84 -2.80
CA LEU A 69 -9.98 -0.13 -1.74
C LEU A 69 -9.10 0.06 -0.49
N THR A 70 -7.81 0.33 -0.68
CA THR A 70 -6.84 0.32 0.43
C THR A 70 -6.25 1.71 0.65
N GLU A 71 -6.66 2.39 1.72
CA GLU A 71 -6.08 3.70 2.06
C GLU A 71 -4.58 3.58 2.34
N GLY A 72 -3.78 4.50 1.80
CA GLY A 72 -2.31 4.40 1.79
C GLY A 72 -1.73 3.79 0.51
N VAL A 73 -2.55 3.19 -0.35
CA VAL A 73 -2.19 2.89 -1.75
C VAL A 73 -2.50 4.11 -2.62
N GLU A 74 -1.48 4.68 -3.26
CA GLU A 74 -1.63 5.91 -4.07
C GLU A 74 -2.42 5.69 -5.36
N VAL A 75 -2.03 4.66 -6.10
CA VAL A 75 -2.52 4.38 -7.45
C VAL A 75 -2.73 2.90 -7.64
N THR A 76 -3.72 2.57 -8.46
CA THR A 76 -3.97 1.19 -8.88
C THR A 76 -2.88 0.74 -9.85
N THR A 77 -2.24 -0.38 -9.55
CA THR A 77 -1.18 -0.97 -10.38
C THR A 77 -1.49 -2.44 -10.66
N GLY A 78 -0.66 -3.11 -11.47
CA GLY A 78 -0.87 -4.49 -11.89
C GLY A 78 -0.57 -4.66 -13.37
N PRO A 79 -1.22 -3.90 -14.27
CA PRO A 79 -0.75 -3.74 -15.64
C PRO A 79 0.64 -3.08 -15.62
N LEU A 80 1.65 -3.84 -16.05
CA LEU A 80 3.05 -3.40 -15.99
C LEU A 80 3.26 -2.08 -16.74
N GLY A 81 4.09 -1.21 -16.17
CA GLY A 81 4.41 0.11 -16.72
C GLY A 81 3.50 1.24 -16.24
N GLN A 82 2.26 0.96 -15.82
CA GLN A 82 1.32 2.01 -15.40
C GLN A 82 1.77 2.77 -14.15
N GLY A 83 2.42 2.09 -13.21
CA GLY A 83 2.87 2.75 -11.97
C GLY A 83 4.13 3.60 -12.11
N ILE A 84 4.86 3.52 -13.24
CA ILE A 84 6.05 4.36 -13.48
C ILE A 84 5.75 5.51 -14.46
N ALA A 85 4.63 5.45 -15.17
CA ALA A 85 4.21 6.41 -16.18
C ALA A 85 3.61 7.69 -15.56
#